data_AF-A0A2P4QJX2-F1
#
_entry.id   AF-A0A2P4QJX2-F1
#
_cell.length_a   1.000
_cell.length_b   1.000
_cell.length_c   1.000
_cell.angle_alpha   90.00
_cell.angle_beta   90.00
_cell.angle_gamma   90.00
#
_symmetry.space_group_name_H-M   'P 1'
#
loop_
_entity.id
_entity.type
_entity.pdbx_description
1 polymer ?
#
loop_
_entity_poly.entity_id
_entity_poly.type
_entity_poly.pdbx_seq_one_letter_code
_entity_poly.pdbx_strand_id
1 'polypeptide(L)'
;MTNYYWIIARHSQLALEVEGGNISNGAKIVQFTKKSELDPTVDTQLWYFNGGYITNKRSGLVLSIAEMKIGDCAQIIQHEKYVPSTAQEWDYDYKDNTISLKSNRKFVLDVTGGKCDNHTPIILCYKHGGGNQQFILEKWNDVSLVENIVECIIDNCKFLPKLSQNFLEILNDDEYYDINIEVGNDPHVKIFHAHMAILNYRSSYLRRIFSANKKKNDGTLMHIKLPNILPDIFEIILR
;
A
#
# COMPACT_ATOMS: atom_id res chain seq x y z
N MET A 1 6.37 -1.28 7.60
CA MET A 1 4.91 -1.07 7.49
C MET A 1 4.31 -1.37 8.85
N THR A 2 3.56 -0.44 9.44
CA THR A 2 2.96 -0.61 10.77
C THR A 2 1.71 -1.48 10.65
N ASN A 3 1.65 -2.60 11.39
CA ASN A 3 0.47 -3.48 11.38
C ASN A 3 -0.57 -2.98 12.37
N TYR A 4 -1.81 -2.79 11.92
CA TYR A 4 -2.95 -2.48 12.77
C TYR A 4 -3.81 -3.72 12.99
N TYR A 5 -4.49 -3.76 14.12
CA TYR A 5 -5.35 -4.88 14.52
C TYR A 5 -6.68 -4.34 15.02
N TRP A 6 -7.76 -5.07 14.76
CA TRP A 6 -8.90 -5.03 15.65
C TRP A 6 -8.58 -5.85 16.89
N ILE A 7 -8.92 -5.33 18.06
CA ILE A 7 -8.86 -6.07 19.32
C ILE A 7 -10.29 -6.46 19.66
N ILE A 8 -10.62 -7.74 19.54
CA ILE A 8 -12.00 -8.24 19.56
C ILE A 8 -12.25 -9.04 20.83
N ALA A 9 -13.22 -8.63 21.65
CA ALA A 9 -13.61 -9.39 22.83
C ALA A 9 -14.22 -10.74 22.43
N ARG A 10 -13.66 -11.84 22.98
CA ARG A 10 -14.01 -13.20 22.55
C ARG A 10 -15.46 -13.55 22.86
N HIS A 11 -16.03 -13.09 23.97
CA HIS A 11 -17.41 -13.44 24.35
C HIS A 11 -18.47 -12.72 23.50
N SER A 12 -18.26 -11.44 23.21
CA SER A 12 -19.24 -10.60 22.51
C SER A 12 -19.01 -10.50 21.00
N GLN A 13 -17.80 -10.83 20.52
CA GLN A 13 -17.35 -10.60 19.15
C GLN A 13 -17.35 -9.10 18.74
N LEU A 14 -17.36 -8.20 19.72
CA LEU A 14 -17.27 -6.76 19.50
C LEU A 14 -15.82 -6.27 19.59
N ALA A 15 -15.48 -5.25 18.82
CA ALA A 15 -14.14 -4.67 18.76
C ALA A 15 -13.99 -3.52 19.77
N LEU A 16 -12.78 -3.35 20.30
CA LEU A 16 -12.39 -2.17 21.07
C LEU A 16 -12.44 -0.92 20.19
N GLU A 17 -13.09 0.11 20.71
CA GLU A 17 -13.29 1.39 20.05
C GLU A 17 -13.01 2.54 21.02
N VAL A 18 -12.42 3.61 20.50
CA VAL A 18 -12.43 4.90 21.20
C VAL A 18 -13.82 5.52 21.08
N GLU A 19 -14.49 5.73 22.21
CA GLU A 19 -15.90 6.16 22.26
C GLU A 19 -16.14 7.41 21.40
N GLY A 20 -17.06 7.27 20.43
CA GLY A 20 -17.45 8.36 19.52
C GLY A 20 -16.34 8.82 18.55
N GLY A 21 -15.25 8.06 18.41
CA GLY A 21 -14.09 8.46 17.62
C GLY A 21 -13.39 9.71 18.14
N ASN A 22 -13.54 9.99 19.44
CA ASN A 22 -12.93 11.14 20.11
C ASN A 22 -11.39 11.05 20.04
N ILE A 23 -10.71 12.16 19.75
CA ILE A 23 -9.24 12.21 19.62
C ILE A 23 -8.53 12.84 20.81
N SER A 24 -9.27 13.22 21.85
CA SER A 24 -8.76 13.88 23.05
C SER A 24 -8.29 12.87 24.11
N ASN A 25 -7.36 13.34 24.94
CA ASN A 25 -6.99 12.68 26.19
C ASN A 25 -8.22 12.43 27.07
N GLY A 26 -8.28 11.26 27.70
CA GLY A 26 -9.37 10.90 28.60
C GLY A 26 -10.57 10.26 27.91
N ALA A 27 -10.61 10.16 26.58
CA ALA A 27 -11.69 9.47 25.90
C ALA A 27 -11.74 7.99 26.30
N LYS A 28 -12.94 7.48 26.57
CA LYS A 28 -13.15 6.12 27.07
C LYS A 28 -12.93 5.10 25.97
N ILE A 29 -12.50 3.92 26.39
CA ILE A 29 -12.45 2.75 25.52
C ILE A 29 -13.67 1.88 25.81
N VAL A 30 -14.41 1.54 24.76
CA VAL A 30 -15.63 0.73 24.83
C VAL A 30 -15.52 -0.42 23.83
N GLN A 31 -16.40 -1.42 23.94
CA GLN A 31 -16.64 -2.34 22.83
C GLN A 31 -17.73 -1.79 21.89
N PHE A 32 -17.61 -2.08 20.61
CA PHE A 32 -18.59 -1.73 19.59
C PHE A 32 -18.60 -2.74 18.44
N THR A 33 -19.68 -2.78 17.65
CA THR A 33 -19.78 -3.62 16.46
C THR A 33 -18.56 -3.40 15.57
N LYS A 34 -17.86 -4.49 15.23
CA LYS A 34 -16.68 -4.44 14.38
C LYS A 34 -17.04 -3.82 13.03
N LYS A 35 -16.35 -2.74 12.66
CA LYS A 35 -16.54 -2.02 11.41
C LYS A 35 -15.93 -2.77 10.23
N SER A 36 -16.55 -2.59 9.07
CA SER A 36 -16.00 -3.05 7.78
C SER A 36 -14.66 -2.36 7.50
N GLU A 37 -13.79 -3.01 6.72
CA GLU A 37 -12.52 -2.44 6.24
C GLU A 37 -12.72 -1.14 5.44
N LEU A 38 -13.89 -0.99 4.82
CA LEU A 38 -14.29 0.18 4.02
C LEU A 38 -15.02 1.26 4.83
N ASP A 39 -15.23 1.05 6.13
CA ASP A 39 -15.88 2.06 6.97
C ASP A 39 -14.98 3.31 7.09
N PRO A 40 -15.49 4.52 6.80
CA PRO A 40 -14.69 5.75 6.82
C PRO A 40 -14.14 6.10 8.22
N THR A 41 -14.63 5.43 9.26
CA THR A 41 -14.22 5.58 10.65
C THR A 41 -13.63 4.29 11.23
N VAL A 42 -13.25 3.31 10.39
CA VAL A 42 -12.63 2.05 10.85
C VAL A 42 -11.41 2.29 11.73
N ASP A 43 -10.68 3.39 11.50
CA ASP A 43 -9.52 3.83 12.26
C ASP A 43 -9.78 4.04 13.76
N THR A 44 -11.03 4.29 14.17
CA THR A 44 -11.47 4.36 15.58
C THR A 44 -11.34 3.03 16.32
N GLN A 45 -11.33 1.91 15.59
CA GLN A 45 -11.23 0.54 16.12
C GLN A 45 -9.89 -0.14 15.81
N LEU A 46 -8.97 0.56 15.15
CA LEU A 46 -7.70 0.01 14.74
C LEU A 46 -6.60 0.39 15.73
N TRP A 47 -5.86 -0.63 16.16
CA TRP A 47 -4.85 -0.51 17.21
C TRP A 47 -3.50 -1.04 16.72
N TYR A 48 -2.45 -0.27 16.93
CA TYR A 48 -1.06 -0.72 16.76
C TYR A 48 -0.53 -1.19 18.11
N PHE A 49 0.13 -2.36 18.15
CA PHE A 49 0.73 -2.90 19.36
C PHE A 49 2.20 -3.24 19.12
N ASN A 50 3.08 -2.73 19.97
CA ASN A 50 4.54 -2.90 19.86
C ASN A 50 5.18 -3.72 21.00
N GLY A 51 4.38 -4.46 21.78
CA GLY A 51 4.88 -5.17 22.97
C GLY A 51 5.07 -4.27 24.21
N GLY A 52 4.36 -3.14 24.23
CA GLY A 52 4.28 -2.24 25.37
C GLY A 52 3.09 -1.30 25.24
N TYR A 53 3.11 -0.40 24.25
CA TYR A 53 2.01 0.54 24.03
C TYR A 53 1.01 -0.01 23.01
N ILE A 54 -0.27 0.16 23.33
CA ILE A 54 -1.39 -0.07 22.39
C ILE A 54 -1.84 1.31 21.93
N THR A 55 -1.62 1.65 20.66
CA THR A 55 -1.87 2.98 20.09
C THR A 55 -3.06 2.95 19.14
N ASN A 56 -4.01 3.86 19.30
CA ASN A 56 -5.12 3.98 18.37
C ASN A 56 -4.66 4.62 17.04
N LYS A 57 -5.12 4.09 15.90
CA LYS A 57 -4.76 4.58 14.56
C LYS A 57 -5.22 6.01 14.32
N ARG A 58 -6.43 6.35 14.72
CA ARG A 58 -7.06 7.65 14.44
C ARG A 58 -6.44 8.78 15.27
N SER A 59 -6.32 8.56 16.58
CA SER A 59 -5.87 9.62 17.50
C SER A 59 -4.35 9.65 17.68
N GLY A 60 -3.65 8.52 17.46
CA GLY A 60 -2.23 8.37 17.81
C GLY A 60 -1.98 8.28 19.32
N LEU A 61 -3.03 8.31 20.15
CA LEU A 61 -2.94 8.20 21.60
C LEU A 61 -2.84 6.74 22.05
N VAL A 62 -2.32 6.51 23.26
CA VAL A 62 -2.10 5.17 23.81
C VAL A 62 -3.18 4.79 24.81
N LEU A 63 -3.49 3.49 24.87
CA LEU A 63 -4.34 2.90 25.90
C LEU A 63 -3.72 3.12 27.28
N SER A 64 -4.50 3.70 28.20
CA SER A 64 -4.04 4.16 29.50
C SER A 64 -5.10 3.89 30.56
N ILE A 65 -4.64 3.63 31.79
CA ILE A 65 -5.51 3.65 32.96
C ILE A 65 -5.80 5.11 33.34
N ALA A 66 -7.07 5.43 33.59
CA ALA A 66 -7.49 6.77 33.96
C ALA A 66 -6.82 7.25 35.26
N GLU A 67 -6.34 8.50 35.27
CA GLU A 67 -5.70 9.15 36.42
C GLU A 67 -4.53 8.37 37.03
N MET A 68 -3.97 7.39 36.31
CA MET A 68 -2.95 6.44 36.81
C MET A 68 -3.36 5.67 38.07
N LYS A 69 -4.67 5.60 38.36
CA LYS A 69 -5.23 4.91 39.52
C LYS A 69 -5.37 3.42 39.20
N ILE A 70 -4.27 2.67 39.36
CA ILE A 70 -4.26 1.22 39.16
C ILE A 70 -5.09 0.57 40.29
N GLY A 71 -6.19 -0.07 39.91
CA GLY A 71 -7.09 -0.75 40.82
C GLY A 71 -8.11 -1.58 40.06
N ASP A 72 -8.83 -2.43 40.78
CA ASP A 72 -9.93 -3.20 40.20
C ASP A 72 -11.03 -2.26 39.71
N CYS A 73 -11.60 -2.57 38.55
CA CYS A 73 -12.56 -1.75 37.83
C CYS A 73 -12.05 -0.36 37.41
N ALA A 74 -10.73 -0.12 37.38
CA ALA A 74 -10.20 1.15 36.90
C ALA A 74 -10.55 1.38 35.42
N GLN A 75 -10.98 2.60 35.09
CA GLN A 75 -11.42 2.91 33.74
C GLN A 75 -10.25 2.92 32.76
N ILE A 76 -10.46 2.35 31.57
CA ILE A 76 -9.51 2.43 30.47
C ILE A 76 -9.90 3.58 29.55
N ILE A 77 -8.91 4.40 29.23
CA ILE A 77 -9.01 5.58 28.37
C ILE A 77 -7.90 5.55 27.33
N GLN A 78 -7.93 6.48 26.37
CA GLN A 78 -6.73 6.88 25.65
C GLN A 78 -6.09 8.12 26.27
N HIS A 79 -4.78 8.24 26.16
CA HIS A 79 -4.04 9.40 26.63
C HIS A 79 -2.73 9.58 25.84
N GLU A 80 -2.15 10.77 25.90
CA GLU A 80 -0.78 11.00 25.44
C GLU A 80 0.19 10.02 26.11
N LYS A 81 1.21 9.62 25.35
CA LYS A 81 2.22 8.68 25.82
C LYS A 81 3.15 9.36 26.83
N TYR A 82 3.29 8.74 28.00
CA TYR A 82 4.24 9.12 29.04
C TYR A 82 5.42 8.14 29.13
N VAL A 83 6.63 8.66 29.36
CA VAL A 83 7.83 7.86 29.56
C VAL A 83 8.55 8.35 30.82
N PRO A 84 8.66 7.54 31.89
CA PRO A 84 8.09 6.19 32.06
C PRO A 84 6.59 6.23 32.44
N SER A 85 5.83 5.17 32.13
CA SER A 85 4.46 5.03 32.63
C SER A 85 4.03 3.58 32.76
N THR A 86 3.91 3.11 34.00
CA THR A 86 3.44 1.76 34.32
C THR A 86 1.95 1.55 34.07
N ALA A 87 1.20 2.63 33.78
CA ALA A 87 -0.24 2.64 33.54
C ALA A 87 -0.61 2.55 32.03
N GLN A 88 0.39 2.53 31.15
CA GLN A 88 0.24 2.55 29.68
C GLN A 88 0.96 1.40 29.00
N GLU A 89 1.59 0.51 29.77
CA GLU A 89 2.36 -0.61 29.27
C GLU A 89 1.60 -1.93 29.46
N TRP A 90 1.41 -2.63 28.35
CA TRP A 90 0.56 -3.80 28.22
C TRP A 90 1.36 -4.96 27.61
N ASP A 91 1.08 -6.17 28.11
CA ASP A 91 1.54 -7.43 27.52
C ASP A 91 0.33 -8.22 27.01
N TYR A 92 0.47 -8.90 25.88
CA TYR A 92 -0.53 -9.84 25.37
C TYR A 92 -0.05 -11.28 25.58
N ASP A 93 -0.86 -12.10 26.26
CA ASP A 93 -0.58 -13.53 26.46
C ASP A 93 -1.36 -14.37 25.45
N TYR A 94 -0.65 -15.01 24.52
CA TYR A 94 -1.23 -15.85 23.48
C TYR A 94 -1.86 -17.16 23.99
N LYS A 95 -1.53 -17.60 25.22
CA LYS A 95 -2.05 -18.86 25.76
C LYS A 95 -3.48 -18.73 26.25
N ASP A 96 -3.82 -17.59 26.84
CA ASP A 96 -5.17 -17.32 27.36
C ASP A 96 -5.85 -16.10 26.72
N ASN A 97 -5.19 -15.47 25.75
CA ASN A 97 -5.67 -14.31 25.00
C ASN A 97 -5.96 -13.09 25.88
N THR A 98 -5.26 -12.92 27.00
CA THR A 98 -5.43 -11.75 27.88
C THR A 98 -4.50 -10.61 27.51
N ILE A 99 -4.98 -9.37 27.61
CA ILE A 99 -4.15 -8.15 27.59
C ILE A 99 -3.97 -7.72 29.03
N SER A 100 -2.75 -7.79 29.55
CA SER A 100 -2.42 -7.58 30.95
C SER A 100 -1.56 -6.34 31.16
N LEU A 101 -1.69 -5.70 32.32
CA LEU A 101 -0.82 -4.61 32.70
C LEU A 101 0.60 -5.15 32.95
N LYS A 102 1.61 -4.57 32.27
CA LYS A 102 2.98 -5.07 32.32
C LYS A 102 3.59 -5.01 33.72
N SER A 103 3.23 -3.98 34.49
CA SER A 103 3.67 -3.80 35.88
C SER A 103 3.01 -4.77 36.86
N ASN A 104 1.83 -5.33 36.53
CA ASN A 104 1.14 -6.31 37.35
C ASN A 104 0.17 -7.16 36.52
N ARG A 105 0.65 -8.32 36.07
CA ARG A 105 -0.10 -9.24 35.19
C ARG A 105 -1.34 -9.90 35.83
N LYS A 106 -1.63 -9.62 37.11
CA LYS A 106 -2.91 -10.00 37.75
C LYS A 106 -4.06 -9.13 37.28
N PHE A 107 -3.78 -7.96 36.72
CA PHE A 107 -4.77 -7.07 36.14
C PHE A 107 -4.78 -7.20 34.62
N VAL A 108 -5.97 -7.38 34.06
CA VAL A 108 -6.20 -7.55 32.62
C VAL A 108 -7.30 -6.61 32.15
N LEU A 109 -7.35 -6.36 30.84
CA LEU A 109 -8.51 -5.73 30.24
C LEU A 109 -9.73 -6.63 30.39
N ASP A 110 -10.88 -6.02 30.62
CA ASP A 110 -12.14 -6.69 30.87
C ASP A 110 -13.29 -5.88 30.26
N VAL A 111 -14.20 -6.56 29.56
CA VAL A 111 -15.48 -5.97 29.16
C VAL A 111 -16.43 -5.99 30.35
N THR A 112 -16.77 -4.79 30.85
CA THR A 112 -17.52 -4.59 32.10
C THR A 112 -18.73 -5.52 32.23
N GLY A 113 -18.68 -6.39 33.24
CA GLY A 113 -19.78 -7.30 33.58
C GLY A 113 -20.07 -8.37 32.53
N GLY A 114 -19.17 -8.59 31.58
CA GLY A 114 -19.34 -9.54 30.48
C GLY A 114 -20.50 -9.23 29.55
N LYS A 115 -20.95 -7.97 29.51
CA LYS A 115 -22.05 -7.55 28.64
C LYS A 115 -21.63 -7.67 27.17
N CYS A 116 -22.62 -7.86 26.30
CA CYS A 116 -22.43 -7.92 24.85
C CYS A 116 -23.00 -6.69 24.13
N ASP A 117 -23.31 -5.63 24.88
CA ASP A 117 -23.87 -4.40 24.32
C ASP A 117 -22.76 -3.49 23.79
N ASN A 118 -23.05 -2.80 22.68
CA ASN A 118 -22.24 -1.68 22.21
C ASN A 118 -22.13 -0.60 23.31
N HIS A 119 -21.03 0.13 23.31
CA HIS A 119 -20.69 1.13 24.31
C HIS A 119 -20.45 0.59 25.72
N THR A 120 -20.37 -0.75 25.90
CA THR A 120 -19.93 -1.30 27.18
C THR A 120 -18.46 -0.93 27.42
N PRO A 121 -18.12 -0.31 28.57
CA PRO A 121 -16.74 0.09 28.85
C PRO A 121 -15.76 -1.07 28.97
N ILE A 122 -14.54 -0.83 28.52
CA ILE A 122 -13.38 -1.63 28.86
C ILE A 122 -12.79 -1.09 30.16
N ILE A 123 -12.52 -1.98 31.09
CA ILE A 123 -11.96 -1.67 32.41
C ILE A 123 -10.72 -2.52 32.66
N LEU A 124 -9.93 -2.11 33.64
CA LEU A 124 -8.94 -2.95 34.26
C LEU A 124 -9.62 -3.81 35.32
N CYS A 125 -9.44 -5.12 35.30
CA CYS A 125 -10.01 -6.01 36.32
C CYS A 125 -9.01 -7.09 36.74
N TYR A 126 -9.22 -7.65 37.93
CA TYR A 126 -8.51 -8.86 38.34
C TYR A 126 -8.79 -10.02 37.39
N LYS A 127 -7.72 -10.71 36.99
CA LYS A 127 -7.77 -11.87 36.11
C LYS A 127 -8.54 -13.00 36.78
N HIS A 128 -9.69 -13.33 36.20
CA HIS A 128 -10.55 -14.45 36.58
C HIS A 128 -10.79 -15.42 35.42
N GLY A 129 -10.23 -15.14 34.23
CA GLY A 129 -10.24 -16.06 33.08
C GLY A 129 -11.57 -16.14 32.32
N GLY A 130 -12.50 -15.23 32.60
CA GLY A 130 -13.79 -15.16 31.90
C GLY A 130 -13.61 -14.80 30.43
N GLY A 131 -14.58 -15.16 29.57
CA GLY A 131 -14.52 -14.85 28.14
C GLY A 131 -14.47 -13.34 27.83
N ASN A 132 -14.95 -12.51 28.75
CA ASN A 132 -14.89 -11.05 28.72
C ASN A 132 -13.50 -10.46 29.05
N GLN A 133 -12.53 -11.31 29.41
CA GLN A 133 -11.12 -10.94 29.60
C GLN A 133 -10.21 -11.42 28.46
N GLN A 134 -10.80 -12.08 27.45
CA GLN A 134 -10.07 -12.70 26.36
C GLN A 134 -10.31 -11.92 25.08
N PHE A 135 -9.23 -11.56 24.37
CA PHE A 135 -9.27 -10.71 23.19
C PHE A 135 -8.51 -11.33 22.03
N ILE A 136 -9.11 -11.30 20.85
CA ILE A 136 -8.50 -11.74 19.60
C ILE A 136 -7.85 -10.52 18.93
N LEU A 137 -6.58 -10.64 18.54
CA LEU A 137 -5.91 -9.64 17.70
C LEU A 137 -6.07 -10.05 16.23
N GLU A 138 -7.05 -9.46 15.56
CA GLU A 138 -7.27 -9.71 14.14
C GLU A 138 -6.55 -8.63 13.31
N LYS A 139 -5.61 -9.05 12.45
CA LYS A 139 -4.83 -8.13 11.63
C LYS A 139 -5.71 -7.44 10.59
N TRP A 140 -5.66 -6.12 10.54
CA TRP A 140 -6.27 -5.32 9.49
C TRP A 140 -5.41 -5.36 8.23
N ASN A 141 -6.01 -5.79 7.12
CA ASN A 141 -5.38 -5.70 5.81
C ASN A 141 -5.96 -4.49 5.10
N ASP A 142 -5.10 -3.53 4.77
CA ASP A 142 -5.51 -2.34 4.05
C ASP A 142 -5.92 -2.70 2.61
N VAL A 143 -7.22 -2.94 2.40
CA VAL A 143 -7.77 -3.33 1.10
C VAL A 143 -7.74 -2.17 0.10
N SER A 144 -7.66 -0.91 0.57
CA SER A 144 -7.55 0.25 -0.31
C SER A 144 -6.26 0.24 -1.12
N LEU A 145 -5.17 -0.31 -0.56
CA LEU A 145 -3.93 -0.55 -1.29
C LEU A 145 -4.13 -1.61 -2.39
N VAL A 146 -4.93 -2.64 -2.13
CA VAL A 146 -5.19 -3.72 -3.08
C VAL A 146 -6.03 -3.22 -4.26
N GLU A 147 -7.10 -2.46 -4.01
CA GLU A 147 -7.94 -1.89 -5.08
C GLU A 147 -7.15 -0.94 -6.00
N ASN A 148 -6.37 -0.03 -5.42
CA ASN A 148 -5.51 0.88 -6.19
C ASN A 148 -4.44 0.14 -7.02
N ILE A 149 -3.88 -0.96 -6.48
CA ILE A 149 -2.92 -1.80 -7.22
C ILE A 149 -3.63 -2.52 -8.36
N VAL A 150 -4.83 -3.05 -8.15
CA VAL A 150 -5.61 -3.76 -9.17
C VAL A 150 -6.00 -2.83 -10.31
N GLU A 151 -6.46 -1.61 -10.02
CA GLU A 151 -6.79 -0.62 -11.04
C GLU A 151 -5.56 -0.24 -11.89
N CYS A 152 -4.43 0.04 -11.24
CA CYS A 152 -3.15 0.33 -11.91
C CYS A 152 -2.66 -0.84 -12.78
N ILE A 153 -2.81 -2.09 -12.33
CA ILE A 153 -2.45 -3.27 -13.11
C ILE A 153 -3.36 -3.40 -14.34
N ILE A 154 -4.68 -3.23 -14.17
CA ILE A 154 -5.64 -3.34 -15.26
C ILE A 154 -5.39 -2.27 -16.34
N ASP A 155 -5.13 -1.03 -15.93
CA ASP A 155 -4.86 0.07 -16.86
C ASP A 155 -3.55 -0.16 -17.63
N ASN A 156 -2.49 -0.60 -16.94
CA ASN A 156 -1.24 -0.96 -17.62
C ASN A 156 -1.40 -2.16 -18.56
N CYS A 157 -2.18 -3.17 -18.18
CA CYS A 157 -2.47 -4.34 -19.02
C CYS A 157 -3.27 -3.98 -20.27
N LYS A 158 -4.04 -2.88 -20.27
CA LYS A 158 -4.75 -2.40 -21.47
C LYS A 158 -3.92 -1.42 -22.29
N PHE A 159 -3.19 -0.53 -21.62
CA PHE A 159 -2.41 0.53 -22.25
C PHE A 159 -1.20 -0.02 -23.02
N LEU A 160 -0.40 -0.90 -22.42
CA LEU A 160 0.84 -1.38 -23.05
C LEU A 160 0.61 -2.18 -24.33
N PRO A 161 -0.36 -3.12 -24.42
CA PRO A 161 -0.66 -3.79 -25.68
C PRO A 161 -1.15 -2.82 -26.75
N LYS A 162 -1.99 -1.84 -26.39
CA LYS A 162 -2.50 -0.87 -27.35
C LYS A 162 -1.39 0.05 -27.87
N LEU A 163 -0.53 0.53 -26.98
CA LEU A 163 0.63 1.35 -27.34
C LEU A 163 1.62 0.56 -28.21
N SER A 164 1.92 -0.69 -27.85
CA SER A 164 2.77 -1.57 -28.64
C SER A 164 2.21 -1.79 -30.04
N GLN A 165 0.90 -2.01 -30.16
CA GLN A 165 0.23 -2.18 -31.44
C GLN A 165 0.34 -0.90 -32.29
N ASN A 166 0.16 0.28 -31.70
CA ASN A 166 0.32 1.54 -32.42
C ASN A 166 1.76 1.77 -32.92
N PHE A 167 2.79 1.39 -32.16
CA PHE A 167 4.17 1.47 -32.65
C PHE A 167 4.47 0.47 -33.77
N LEU A 168 3.86 -0.73 -33.75
CA LEU A 168 3.98 -1.69 -34.85
C LEU A 168 3.29 -1.19 -36.12
N GLU A 169 2.17 -0.49 -35.99
CA GLU A 169 1.48 0.16 -37.11
C GLU A 169 2.38 1.22 -37.75
N ILE A 170 3.03 2.09 -36.95
CA ILE A 170 3.97 3.10 -37.45
C ILE A 170 5.17 2.44 -38.16
N LEU A 171 5.70 1.33 -37.64
CA LEU A 171 6.85 0.64 -38.27
C LEU A 171 6.60 0.14 -39.69
N ASN A 172 5.35 -0.19 -40.02
CA ASN A 172 4.96 -0.69 -41.34
C ASN A 172 4.29 0.39 -42.20
N ASP A 173 4.23 1.63 -41.71
CA ASP A 173 3.62 2.74 -42.40
C ASP A 173 4.55 3.35 -43.45
N ASP A 174 4.01 3.59 -44.65
CA ASP A 174 4.69 4.17 -45.80
C ASP A 174 4.23 5.62 -46.08
N GLU A 175 3.37 6.19 -45.22
CA GLU A 175 2.79 7.53 -45.39
C GLU A 175 3.59 8.63 -44.69
N TYR A 176 4.08 8.38 -43.46
CA TYR A 176 4.72 9.40 -42.62
C TYR A 176 6.24 9.21 -42.42
N TYR A 177 6.90 8.46 -43.29
CA TYR A 177 8.35 8.23 -43.19
C TYR A 177 9.14 9.54 -43.36
N ASP A 178 10.21 9.70 -42.57
CA ASP A 178 11.06 10.88 -42.55
C ASP A 178 12.49 10.61 -43.03
N ILE A 179 12.80 9.35 -43.39
CA ILE A 179 14.11 8.95 -43.88
C ILE A 179 14.06 7.82 -44.93
N ASN A 180 14.88 7.97 -45.98
CA ASN A 180 15.21 6.94 -46.95
C ASN A 180 16.56 6.30 -46.62
N ILE A 181 16.60 4.98 -46.59
CA ILE A 181 17.81 4.20 -46.28
C ILE A 181 18.09 3.25 -47.43
N GLU A 182 19.12 3.55 -48.20
CA GLU A 182 19.63 2.68 -49.27
C GLU A 182 20.61 1.67 -48.65
N VAL A 183 20.31 0.39 -48.75
CA VAL A 183 21.06 -0.70 -48.10
C VAL A 183 21.59 -1.67 -49.14
N GLY A 184 22.82 -2.12 -48.94
CA GLY A 184 23.51 -3.05 -49.84
C GLY A 184 24.40 -2.37 -50.87
N ASN A 185 25.02 -3.20 -51.72
CA ASN A 185 25.91 -2.78 -52.80
C ASN A 185 25.40 -3.29 -54.14
N ASP A 186 25.72 -2.59 -55.22
CA ASP A 186 25.38 -3.00 -56.60
C ASP A 186 25.82 -4.45 -56.87
N PRO A 187 24.95 -5.30 -57.47
CA PRO A 187 23.60 -5.00 -58.00
C PRO A 187 22.45 -5.20 -56.98
N HIS A 188 22.77 -5.52 -55.72
CA HIS A 188 21.81 -5.90 -54.67
C HIS A 188 21.54 -4.76 -53.67
N VAL A 189 20.93 -3.69 -54.18
CA VAL A 189 20.56 -2.52 -53.37
C VAL A 189 19.04 -2.49 -53.14
N LYS A 190 18.60 -2.19 -51.91
CA LYS A 190 17.18 -1.98 -51.56
C LYS A 190 17.03 -0.65 -50.82
N ILE A 191 15.97 0.08 -51.12
CA ILE A 191 15.61 1.32 -50.41
C ILE A 191 14.54 0.99 -49.39
N PHE A 192 14.72 1.49 -48.17
CA PHE A 192 13.78 1.38 -47.07
C PHE A 192 13.27 2.76 -46.68
N HIS A 193 11.96 2.88 -46.57
CA HIS A 193 11.29 4.02 -45.95
C HIS A 193 11.14 3.72 -44.46
N ALA A 194 11.57 4.64 -43.59
CA ALA A 194 11.58 4.40 -42.16
C ALA A 194 11.35 5.68 -41.35
N HIS A 195 11.22 5.49 -40.03
CA HIS A 195 10.91 6.55 -39.06
C HIS A 195 12.10 6.77 -38.12
N MET A 196 12.76 7.92 -38.20
CA MET A 196 13.93 8.28 -37.40
C MET A 196 13.62 8.20 -35.90
N ALA A 197 12.41 8.60 -35.49
CA ALA A 197 11.98 8.52 -34.10
C ALA A 197 12.12 7.09 -33.55
N ILE A 198 11.74 6.07 -34.33
CA ILE A 198 11.82 4.67 -33.90
C ILE A 198 13.26 4.15 -33.99
N LEU A 199 13.93 4.41 -35.12
CA LEU A 199 15.30 3.94 -35.36
C LEU A 199 16.32 4.49 -34.36
N ASN A 200 16.15 5.74 -33.90
CA ASN A 200 17.00 6.36 -32.89
C ASN A 200 17.00 5.60 -31.56
N TYR A 201 15.87 5.00 -31.18
CA TYR A 201 15.74 4.25 -29.93
C TYR A 201 15.98 2.74 -30.10
N ARG A 202 15.81 2.20 -31.31
CA ARG A 202 16.11 0.80 -31.62
C ARG A 202 17.61 0.52 -31.83
N SER A 203 18.39 1.48 -32.31
CA SER A 203 19.80 1.27 -32.60
C SER A 203 20.67 2.46 -32.22
N SER A 204 21.58 2.26 -31.26
CA SER A 204 22.60 3.26 -30.89
C SER A 204 23.54 3.60 -32.06
N TYR A 205 23.77 2.66 -32.97
CA TYR A 205 24.55 2.86 -34.19
C TYR A 205 23.86 3.83 -35.14
N LEU A 206 22.57 3.58 -35.45
CA LEU A 206 21.78 4.48 -36.30
C LEU A 206 21.60 5.85 -35.65
N ARG A 207 21.37 5.90 -34.33
CA ARG A 207 21.30 7.16 -33.57
C ARG A 207 22.55 8.01 -33.74
N ARG A 208 23.74 7.39 -33.76
CA ARG A 208 25.02 8.09 -33.97
C ARG A 208 25.14 8.61 -35.40
N ILE A 209 24.76 7.80 -36.40
CA ILE A 209 24.74 8.22 -37.80
C ILE A 209 23.81 9.42 -37.99
N PHE A 210 22.60 9.37 -37.44
CA PHE A 210 21.64 10.46 -37.56
C PHE A 210 22.08 11.73 -36.84
N SER A 211 22.69 11.59 -35.66
CA SER A 211 23.23 12.73 -34.91
C SER A 211 24.35 13.46 -35.66
N ALA A 212 25.21 12.73 -36.39
CA ALA A 212 26.26 13.32 -37.23
C ALA A 212 25.70 14.07 -38.45
N ASN A 213 24.51 13.69 -38.92
CA ASN A 213 23.87 14.21 -40.14
C ASN A 213 22.83 15.31 -39.90
N LYS A 214 22.59 15.75 -38.64
CA LYS A 214 21.60 16.77 -38.23
C LYS A 214 21.71 18.16 -38.89
N LYS A 215 22.69 18.42 -39.77
CA LYS A 215 23.03 19.75 -40.29
C LYS A 215 22.37 20.16 -41.62
N LYS A 216 21.38 19.42 -42.13
CA LYS A 216 20.69 19.76 -43.39
C LYS A 216 19.17 19.86 -43.19
N ASN A 217 18.71 20.94 -42.54
CA ASN A 217 17.29 21.28 -42.43
C ASN A 217 16.85 22.15 -43.62
N ASP A 218 17.04 21.68 -44.85
CA ASP A 218 16.58 22.39 -46.06
C ASP A 218 15.21 21.89 -46.55
N GLY A 219 14.54 21.02 -45.78
CA GLY A 219 13.26 20.40 -46.14
C GLY A 219 13.42 19.17 -47.05
N THR A 220 14.64 18.80 -47.44
CA THR A 220 14.89 17.57 -48.19
C THR A 220 14.78 16.37 -47.25
N LEU A 221 13.99 15.38 -47.64
CA LEU A 221 13.88 14.09 -46.97
C LEU A 221 15.28 13.49 -46.76
N MET A 222 15.59 13.06 -45.53
CA MET A 222 16.92 12.57 -45.19
C MET A 222 17.22 11.27 -45.94
N HIS A 223 18.40 11.16 -46.56
CA HIS A 223 18.82 9.97 -47.29
C HIS A 223 20.18 9.47 -46.79
N ILE A 224 20.26 8.20 -46.40
CA ILE A 224 21.51 7.56 -45.97
C ILE A 224 21.80 6.29 -46.77
N LYS A 225 23.09 5.97 -46.93
CA LYS A 225 23.55 4.73 -47.57
C LYS A 225 24.24 3.83 -46.56
N LEU A 226 23.87 2.56 -46.53
CA LEU A 226 24.43 1.51 -45.67
C LEU A 226 24.94 0.35 -46.55
N PRO A 227 26.05 0.55 -47.29
CA PRO A 227 26.56 -0.43 -48.26
C PRO A 227 26.99 -1.76 -47.63
N ASN A 228 27.38 -1.74 -46.35
CA ASN A 228 27.95 -2.89 -45.64
C ASN A 228 26.90 -3.74 -44.91
N ILE A 229 25.60 -3.47 -45.11
CA ILE A 229 24.51 -4.23 -44.52
C ILE A 229 23.72 -4.88 -45.66
N LEU A 230 23.35 -6.16 -45.50
CA LEU A 230 22.48 -6.84 -46.45
C LEU A 230 21.03 -6.38 -46.28
N PRO A 231 20.27 -6.16 -47.36
CA PRO A 231 18.85 -5.78 -47.29
C PRO A 231 18.02 -6.64 -46.33
N ASP A 232 18.15 -7.96 -46.39
CA ASP A 232 17.36 -8.88 -45.56
C ASP A 232 17.67 -8.73 -44.07
N ILE A 233 18.93 -8.42 -43.73
CA ILE A 233 19.34 -8.15 -42.35
C ILE A 233 18.77 -6.81 -41.88
N PHE A 234 18.71 -5.82 -42.75
CA PHE A 234 18.16 -4.52 -42.41
C PHE A 234 16.64 -4.56 -42.19
N GLU A 235 15.92 -5.39 -42.94
CA GLU A 235 14.49 -5.62 -42.74
C GLU A 235 14.18 -6.18 -41.33
N ILE A 236 15.06 -7.03 -40.80
CA ILE A 236 14.97 -7.53 -39.42
C ILE A 236 15.22 -6.41 -38.41
N ILE A 237 16.16 -5.48 -38.68
CA ILE A 237 16.45 -4.34 -37.79
C ILE A 237 15.25 -3.39 -37.67
N LEU A 238 14.45 -3.29 -38.74
CA LEU A 238 13.25 -2.45 -38.75
C LEU A 238 12.08 -3.03 -37.94
N ARG A 239 11.98 -4.35 -37.79
CA ARG A 239 10.85 -5.04 -37.14
C ARG A 239 11.14 -5.42 -35.70
#